data_AF-A0A3A8PJA2-F1
#
_entry.id   AF-A0A3A8PJA2-F1
#
_cell.length_a   1.000
_cell.length_b   1.000
_cell.length_c   1.000
_cell.angle_alpha   90.00
_cell.angle_beta   90.00
_cell.angle_gamma   90.00
#
_symmetry.space_group_name_H-M   'P 1'
#
loop_
_entity.id
_entity.type
_entity.pdbx_description
1 polymer ?
#
loop_
_entity_poly.entity_id
_entity_poly.type
_entity_poly.pdbx_seq_one_letter_code
_entity_poly.pdbx_strand_id
1 'polypeptide(L)'
;MQPPPLAPPVQVAPQLARQPATSESPRERTATDGQPADAARQALEGRAKLRVAVLHRLHRGLTEVEGKMSAFLANPGRQGVVTLPVILSESTVTYEWWKSANALPEDRAYLAQVLGEPGSVDDATLLGTLREEVHLAFAEFPRTPQGLEARKGYDAVLQKYEAARIQPVIAGHDTGPLVEECTRLGLPCDKDFTRSLLLSPWMLAISQSPDEGSKTQVMVAGLTLPQLGALVGHLRQLNPLLSNAQLRMLLLRASTDMKLALRKVLGQQEVEQVQALARQLLRLQAVQHLIV
;
A
#
# COMPACT_ATOMS: atom_id res chain seq x y z
N MET A 1 -43.69 -30.13 28.66
CA MET A 1 -42.85 -31.22 28.15
C MET A 1 -41.75 -30.64 27.28
N GLN A 2 -40.62 -31.33 27.20
CA GLN A 2 -39.24 -30.88 26.97
C GLN A 2 -38.95 -30.01 25.72
N PRO A 3 -37.99 -29.07 25.82
CA PRO A 3 -37.25 -28.55 24.67
C PRO A 3 -36.15 -29.53 24.20
N PRO A 4 -35.80 -29.55 22.91
CA PRO A 4 -34.72 -30.39 22.38
C PRO A 4 -33.32 -29.91 22.84
N PRO A 5 -32.35 -30.84 22.91
CA PRO A 5 -31.08 -30.63 23.61
C PRO A 5 -30.07 -29.79 22.84
N LEU A 6 -29.30 -29.01 23.61
CA LEU A 6 -28.11 -28.27 23.19
C LEU A 6 -27.00 -29.24 22.75
N ALA A 7 -26.43 -28.98 21.58
CA ALA A 7 -25.23 -29.66 21.10
C ALA A 7 -24.00 -29.25 21.96
N PRO A 8 -23.06 -30.17 22.24
CA PRO A 8 -21.95 -29.95 23.15
C PRO A 8 -20.83 -29.08 22.55
N PRO A 9 -20.09 -28.31 23.38
CA PRO A 9 -18.95 -27.51 22.93
C PRO A 9 -17.75 -28.40 22.56
N VAL A 10 -17.14 -28.08 21.41
CA VAL A 10 -15.92 -28.71 20.91
C VAL A 10 -14.74 -28.31 21.81
N GLN A 11 -14.10 -29.33 22.39
CA GLN A 11 -12.91 -29.21 23.23
C GLN A 11 -11.70 -28.78 22.38
N VAL A 12 -11.05 -27.69 22.77
CA VAL A 12 -9.72 -27.28 22.28
C VAL A 12 -8.75 -27.40 23.46
N ALA A 13 -7.93 -28.44 23.46
CA ALA A 13 -6.61 -28.52 24.12
C ALA A 13 -5.86 -29.75 23.53
N PRO A 14 -4.52 -29.71 23.44
CA PRO A 14 -3.75 -29.95 24.66
C PRO A 14 -2.78 -28.80 24.98
N GLN A 15 -2.92 -28.29 26.20
CA GLN A 15 -1.85 -27.62 26.94
C GLN A 15 -0.70 -28.62 27.12
N LEU A 16 0.49 -28.31 26.59
CA LEU A 16 1.70 -29.01 26.97
C LEU A 16 2.15 -28.48 28.33
N ALA A 17 1.82 -29.27 29.36
CA ALA A 17 2.27 -29.10 30.73
C ALA A 17 3.80 -29.15 30.81
N ARG A 18 4.41 -28.10 31.40
CA ARG A 18 5.82 -28.10 31.81
C ARG A 18 5.94 -28.93 33.10
N GLN A 19 6.73 -30.00 33.06
CA GLN A 19 7.20 -30.70 34.26
C GLN A 19 8.36 -29.93 34.91
N PRO A 20 8.47 -29.93 36.25
CA PRO A 20 9.61 -29.33 36.95
C PRO A 20 10.81 -30.29 36.90
N ALA A 21 11.95 -29.80 36.42
CA ALA A 21 13.22 -30.51 36.49
C ALA A 21 13.84 -30.35 37.89
N THR A 22 14.21 -31.49 38.48
CA THR A 22 14.90 -31.66 39.75
C THR A 22 16.31 -31.09 39.74
N SER A 23 16.70 -30.54 40.90
CA SER A 23 18.03 -30.01 41.23
C SER A 23 19.16 -31.04 41.12
N GLU A 24 20.24 -30.68 40.42
CA GLU A 24 21.60 -31.18 40.72
C GLU A 24 22.63 -30.04 40.56
N SER A 25 23.63 -30.09 41.44
CA SER A 25 24.62 -29.09 41.86
C SER A 25 25.77 -28.80 40.86
N PRO A 26 26.61 -27.77 41.11
CA PRO A 26 27.25 -26.97 40.07
C PRO A 26 28.58 -27.56 39.57
N ARG A 27 28.76 -27.54 38.25
CA ARG A 27 30.09 -27.64 37.63
C ARG A 27 30.34 -26.39 36.81
N GLU A 28 31.22 -25.54 37.33
CA GLU A 28 31.93 -24.52 36.59
C GLU A 28 32.57 -25.17 35.35
N ARG A 29 32.00 -24.86 34.19
CA ARG A 29 32.67 -24.93 32.90
C ARG A 29 32.41 -23.60 32.21
N THR A 30 33.43 -22.76 32.25
CA THR A 30 33.64 -21.60 31.39
C THR A 30 33.03 -21.81 30.00
N ALA A 31 31.94 -21.10 29.71
CA ALA A 31 31.26 -21.07 28.43
C ALA A 31 30.92 -19.62 28.09
N THR A 32 31.91 -18.88 27.58
CA THR A 32 31.71 -17.49 27.12
C THR A 32 32.07 -17.29 25.65
N ASP A 33 32.36 -18.35 24.88
CA ASP A 33 32.74 -18.23 23.46
C ASP A 33 31.67 -18.74 22.47
N GLY A 34 30.53 -19.26 22.93
CA GLY A 34 29.46 -19.82 22.07
C GLY A 34 28.18 -18.96 21.93
N GLN A 35 27.89 -18.07 22.88
CA GLN A 35 26.64 -17.31 22.91
C GLN A 35 26.46 -16.25 21.81
N PRO A 36 27.49 -15.52 21.34
CA PRO A 36 27.29 -14.49 20.32
C PRO A 36 27.01 -15.09 18.92
N ALA A 37 27.59 -16.24 18.60
CA ALA A 37 27.38 -16.91 17.32
C ALA A 37 25.95 -17.48 17.19
N ASP A 38 25.42 -18.05 18.27
CA ASP A 38 24.05 -18.56 18.29
C ASP A 38 23.01 -17.44 18.27
N ALA A 39 23.24 -16.33 18.98
CA ALA A 39 22.35 -15.17 18.96
C ALA A 39 22.30 -14.49 17.58
N ALA A 40 23.45 -14.33 16.92
CA ALA A 40 23.53 -13.79 15.56
C ALA A 40 22.80 -14.68 14.54
N ARG A 41 22.96 -16.01 14.66
CA ARG A 41 22.24 -16.97 13.81
C ARG A 41 20.72 -16.92 14.04
N GLN A 42 20.29 -16.88 15.30
CA GLN A 42 18.87 -16.76 15.65
C GLN A 42 18.26 -15.47 15.12
N ALA A 43 18.97 -14.35 15.20
CA ALA A 43 18.55 -13.08 14.61
C ALA A 43 18.41 -13.19 13.09
N LEU A 44 19.37 -13.81 12.40
CA LEU A 44 19.30 -14.01 10.94
C LEU A 44 18.10 -14.87 10.53
N GLU A 45 17.85 -15.96 11.27
CA GLU A 45 16.65 -16.79 11.09
C GLU A 45 15.36 -16.03 11.41
N GLY A 46 15.38 -15.16 12.43
CA GLY A 46 14.29 -14.27 12.81
C GLY A 46 13.94 -13.28 11.69
N ARG A 47 14.93 -12.55 11.17
CA ARG A 47 14.77 -11.62 10.05
C ARG A 47 14.30 -12.34 8.79
N ALA A 48 14.81 -13.54 8.51
CA ALA A 48 14.33 -14.34 7.38
C ALA A 48 12.84 -14.71 7.53
N LYS A 49 12.39 -15.11 8.73
CA LYS A 49 10.97 -15.37 9.02
C LYS A 49 10.11 -14.10 8.89
N LEU A 50 10.59 -12.98 9.41
CA LEU A 50 9.92 -11.67 9.25
C LEU A 50 9.77 -11.33 7.78
N ARG A 51 10.83 -11.47 6.98
CA ARG A 51 10.82 -11.19 5.55
C ARG A 51 9.79 -12.05 4.82
N VAL A 52 9.76 -13.36 5.08
CA VAL A 52 8.73 -14.26 4.52
C VAL A 52 7.32 -13.82 4.91
N ALA A 53 7.11 -13.42 6.17
CA ALA A 53 5.81 -12.91 6.62
C ALA A 53 5.41 -11.62 5.89
N VAL A 54 6.34 -10.70 5.67
CA VAL A 54 6.10 -9.47 4.91
C VAL A 54 5.77 -9.80 3.45
N LEU A 55 6.54 -10.67 2.79
CA LEU A 55 6.25 -11.10 1.41
C LEU A 55 4.84 -11.71 1.28
N HIS A 56 4.46 -12.57 2.23
CA HIS A 56 3.12 -13.16 2.28
C HIS A 56 2.03 -12.09 2.49
N ARG A 57 2.26 -11.12 3.37
CA ARG A 57 1.35 -9.99 3.59
C ARG A 57 1.18 -9.11 2.36
N LEU A 58 2.25 -8.90 1.58
CA LEU A 58 2.21 -8.16 0.31
C LEU A 58 1.41 -8.90 -0.75
N HIS A 59 1.67 -10.20 -0.92
CA HIS A 59 0.91 -11.05 -1.83
C HIS A 59 -0.58 -11.00 -1.48
N ARG A 60 -0.92 -11.25 -0.22
CA ARG A 60 -2.30 -11.19 0.27
C ARG A 60 -2.93 -9.81 0.06
N GLY A 61 -2.21 -8.74 0.38
CA GLY A 61 -2.71 -7.37 0.22
C GLY A 61 -3.06 -7.04 -1.23
N LEU A 62 -2.17 -7.40 -2.16
CA LEU A 62 -2.40 -7.16 -3.59
C LEU A 62 -3.56 -8.01 -4.14
N THR A 63 -3.64 -9.28 -3.75
CA THR A 63 -4.73 -10.19 -4.13
C THR A 63 -6.07 -9.77 -3.54
N GLU A 64 -6.10 -9.26 -2.31
CA GLU A 64 -7.33 -8.72 -1.70
C GLU A 64 -7.84 -7.48 -2.43
N VAL A 65 -6.94 -6.58 -2.84
CA VAL A 65 -7.30 -5.39 -3.65
C VAL A 65 -7.79 -5.81 -5.03
N GLU A 66 -7.09 -6.74 -5.68
CA GLU A 66 -7.50 -7.35 -6.95
C GLU A 66 -8.92 -7.91 -6.85
N GLY A 67 -9.19 -8.77 -5.86
CA GLY A 67 -10.50 -9.39 -5.66
C GLY A 67 -11.61 -8.37 -5.41
N LYS A 68 -11.35 -7.33 -4.61
CA LYS A 68 -12.31 -6.22 -4.40
C LYS A 68 -12.60 -5.45 -5.69
N MET A 69 -11.56 -5.17 -6.49
CA MET A 69 -11.71 -4.49 -7.78
C MET A 69 -12.45 -5.34 -8.80
N SER A 70 -12.17 -6.64 -8.85
CA SER A 70 -12.88 -7.63 -9.65
C SER A 70 -14.36 -7.73 -9.28
N ALA A 71 -14.67 -7.76 -7.98
CA ALA A 71 -16.06 -7.78 -7.50
C ALA A 71 -16.82 -6.49 -7.87
N PHE A 72 -16.17 -5.32 -7.78
CA PHE A 72 -16.78 -4.05 -8.21
C PHE A 72 -17.10 -4.05 -9.72
N LEU A 73 -16.25 -4.64 -10.57
CA LEU A 73 -16.52 -4.72 -12.02
C LEU A 73 -17.79 -5.50 -12.36
N ALA A 74 -18.23 -6.42 -11.50
CA ALA A 74 -19.48 -7.12 -11.72
C ALA A 74 -20.69 -6.16 -11.63
N ASN A 75 -20.59 -5.07 -10.85
CA ASN A 75 -21.66 -4.10 -10.65
C ASN A 75 -21.09 -2.66 -10.46
N PRO A 76 -20.55 -2.03 -11.51
CA PRO A 76 -19.76 -0.80 -11.38
C PRO A 76 -20.57 0.50 -11.22
N GLY A 77 -21.90 0.42 -11.24
CA GLY A 77 -22.77 1.61 -11.26
C GLY A 77 -22.61 2.45 -12.53
N ARG A 78 -22.92 3.76 -12.45
CA ARG A 78 -22.98 4.67 -13.62
C ARG A 78 -21.89 5.75 -13.67
N GLN A 79 -21.03 5.87 -12.66
CA GLN A 79 -20.16 7.05 -12.52
C GLN A 79 -18.87 6.97 -13.35
N GLY A 80 -18.47 5.78 -13.83
CA GLY A 80 -17.24 5.61 -14.62
C GLY A 80 -15.95 6.00 -13.88
N VAL A 81 -16.02 6.13 -12.56
CA VAL A 81 -14.90 6.44 -11.67
C VAL A 81 -15.03 5.58 -10.42
N VAL A 82 -13.91 5.12 -9.88
CA VAL A 82 -13.85 4.48 -8.57
C VAL A 82 -12.70 5.10 -7.78
N THR A 83 -12.96 5.52 -6.56
CA THR A 83 -11.92 5.98 -5.63
C THR A 83 -11.53 4.82 -4.73
N LEU A 84 -10.24 4.49 -4.68
CA LEU A 84 -9.70 3.45 -3.82
C LEU A 84 -8.97 4.12 -2.65
N PRO A 85 -9.54 4.13 -1.44
CA PRO A 85 -8.88 4.68 -0.25
C PRO A 85 -7.84 3.72 0.36
N VAL A 86 -7.46 2.67 -0.36
CA VAL A 86 -6.52 1.64 0.10
C VAL A 86 -5.12 1.99 -0.39
N ILE A 87 -4.14 1.87 0.52
CA ILE A 87 -2.74 2.07 0.24
C ILE A 87 -1.99 0.81 0.67
N LEU A 88 -1.07 0.35 -0.16
CA LEU A 88 -0.14 -0.74 0.17
C LEU A 88 1.27 -0.20 -0.03
N SER A 89 1.88 0.31 1.03
CA SER A 89 3.23 0.91 1.04
C SER A 89 4.07 0.34 2.18
N GLU A 90 5.39 0.57 2.14
CA GLU A 90 6.30 0.15 3.22
C GLU A 90 5.82 0.67 4.57
N SER A 91 5.45 1.95 4.64
CA SER A 91 4.88 2.55 5.85
C SER A 91 3.64 1.85 6.40
N THR A 92 2.64 1.54 5.57
CA THR A 92 1.45 0.81 6.03
C THR A 92 1.78 -0.58 6.58
N VAL A 93 2.70 -1.29 5.90
CA VAL A 93 3.15 -2.62 6.32
C VAL A 93 3.94 -2.49 7.62
N THR A 94 5.00 -1.68 7.68
CA THR A 94 5.78 -1.46 8.90
C THR A 94 4.90 -1.11 10.10
N TYR A 95 3.85 -0.30 9.93
CA TYR A 95 2.94 0.06 11.00
C TYR A 95 2.22 -1.15 11.62
N GLU A 96 1.84 -2.15 10.83
CA GLU A 96 1.16 -3.35 11.32
C GLU A 96 2.02 -4.12 12.34
N TRP A 97 3.31 -4.25 12.07
CA TRP A 97 4.26 -4.91 12.98
C TRP A 97 4.64 -3.98 14.13
N TRP A 98 4.91 -2.71 13.87
CA TRP A 98 5.29 -1.72 14.89
C TRP A 98 4.22 -1.55 15.95
N LYS A 99 2.96 -1.36 15.53
CA LYS A 99 1.81 -1.23 16.44
C LYS A 99 1.63 -2.47 17.32
N SER A 100 1.80 -3.66 16.73
CA SER A 100 1.66 -4.92 17.46
C SER A 100 2.79 -5.09 18.48
N ALA A 101 4.03 -4.80 18.09
CA ALA A 101 5.20 -4.90 18.97
C ALA A 101 5.15 -3.90 20.13
N ASN A 102 4.65 -2.69 19.91
CA ASN A 102 4.55 -1.67 20.96
C ASN A 102 3.32 -1.78 21.86
N ALA A 103 2.47 -2.79 21.66
CA ALA A 103 1.33 -3.00 22.54
C ALA A 103 1.75 -3.52 23.93
N LEU A 104 2.79 -4.36 23.99
CA LEU A 104 3.27 -5.02 25.22
C LEU A 104 4.81 -5.02 25.28
N PRO A 105 5.41 -4.91 26.48
CA PRO A 105 6.87 -4.99 26.63
C PRO A 105 7.48 -6.30 26.10
N GLU A 106 6.76 -7.41 26.24
CA GLU A 106 7.20 -8.73 25.78
C GLU A 106 7.26 -8.81 24.24
N ASP A 107 6.26 -8.25 23.55
CA ASP A 107 6.22 -8.22 22.08
C ASP A 107 7.31 -7.29 21.51
N ARG A 108 7.59 -6.19 22.21
CA ARG A 108 8.70 -5.31 21.88
C ARG A 108 10.05 -6.02 22.02
N ALA A 109 10.25 -6.74 23.12
CA ALA A 109 11.47 -7.51 23.34
C ALA A 109 11.63 -8.63 22.30
N TYR A 110 10.52 -9.28 21.92
CA TYR A 110 10.50 -10.26 20.85
C TYR A 110 10.88 -9.65 19.49
N LEU A 111 10.32 -8.49 19.14
CA LEU A 111 10.69 -7.78 17.91
C LEU A 111 12.18 -7.42 17.90
N ALA A 112 12.72 -6.91 19.01
CA ALA A 112 14.15 -6.63 19.14
C ALA A 112 14.99 -7.89 18.90
N GLN A 113 14.64 -9.01 19.53
CA GLN A 113 15.31 -10.29 19.33
C GLN A 113 15.24 -10.75 17.85
N VAL A 114 14.07 -10.67 17.22
CA VAL A 114 13.88 -11.03 15.80
C VAL A 114 14.75 -10.19 14.88
N LEU A 115 14.91 -8.90 15.18
CA LEU A 115 15.76 -7.98 14.43
C LEU A 115 17.23 -8.08 14.82
N GLY A 116 17.57 -8.83 15.87
CA GLY A 116 18.93 -8.94 16.40
C GLY A 116 19.40 -7.69 17.14
N GLU A 117 18.46 -6.88 17.60
CA GLU A 117 18.71 -5.72 18.44
C GLU A 117 18.75 -6.12 19.93
N PRO A 118 19.52 -5.42 20.77
CA PRO A 118 19.50 -5.66 22.21
C PRO A 118 18.11 -5.32 22.79
N GLY A 119 17.67 -6.02 23.83
CA GLY A 119 16.35 -5.76 24.44
C GLY A 119 16.18 -4.34 25.01
N SER A 120 17.29 -3.63 25.26
CA SER A 120 17.34 -2.23 25.70
C SER A 120 17.48 -1.22 24.56
N VAL A 121 17.41 -1.65 23.30
CA VAL A 121 17.44 -0.77 22.12
C VAL A 121 16.37 0.31 22.25
N ASP A 122 16.64 1.52 21.77
CA ASP A 122 15.64 2.60 21.74
C ASP A 122 14.63 2.41 20.58
N ASP A 123 13.49 3.10 20.66
CA ASP A 123 12.42 2.94 19.67
C ASP A 123 12.80 3.43 18.27
N ALA A 124 13.65 4.46 18.16
CA ALA A 124 14.06 5.00 16.87
C ALA A 124 14.95 4.00 16.13
N THR A 125 15.93 3.41 16.83
CA THR A 125 16.78 2.35 16.29
C THR A 125 15.95 1.11 15.93
N LEU A 126 15.07 0.65 16.82
CA LEU A 126 14.24 -0.54 16.57
C LEU A 126 13.32 -0.37 15.36
N LEU A 127 12.64 0.79 15.24
CA LEU A 127 11.81 1.10 14.09
C LEU A 127 12.65 1.26 12.82
N GLY A 128 13.84 1.86 12.91
CA GLY A 128 14.80 1.93 11.81
C GLY A 128 15.13 0.56 11.23
N THR A 129 15.57 -0.38 12.08
CA THR A 129 15.90 -1.75 11.66
C THR A 129 14.69 -2.50 11.11
N LEU A 130 13.50 -2.31 11.69
CA LEU A 130 12.26 -2.89 11.13
C LEU A 130 11.97 -2.35 9.72
N ARG A 131 12.13 -1.05 9.50
CA ARG A 131 11.90 -0.41 8.19
C ARG A 131 12.86 -0.94 7.15
N GLU A 132 14.13 -1.14 7.50
CA GLU A 132 15.11 -1.73 6.59
C GLU A 132 14.72 -3.15 6.15
N GLU A 133 14.29 -3.99 7.08
CA GLU A 133 13.84 -5.35 6.75
C GLU A 133 12.57 -5.37 5.88
N VAL A 134 11.63 -4.45 6.14
CA VAL A 134 10.44 -4.27 5.30
C VAL A 134 10.83 -3.77 3.90
N HIS A 135 11.74 -2.80 3.81
CA HIS A 135 12.25 -2.28 2.55
C HIS A 135 12.88 -3.37 1.69
N LEU A 136 13.70 -4.24 2.28
CA LEU A 136 14.28 -5.40 1.59
C LEU A 136 13.19 -6.33 1.05
N ALA A 137 12.14 -6.60 1.82
CA ALA A 137 11.02 -7.42 1.36
C ALA A 137 10.24 -6.76 0.20
N PHE A 138 10.03 -5.44 0.24
CA PHE A 138 9.40 -4.69 -0.86
C PHE A 138 10.25 -4.71 -2.13
N ALA A 139 11.58 -4.59 -2.00
CA ALA A 139 12.49 -4.70 -3.14
C ALA A 139 12.52 -6.13 -3.71
N GLU A 140 12.36 -7.15 -2.88
CA GLU A 140 12.34 -8.56 -3.29
C GLU A 140 11.02 -8.95 -3.97
N PHE A 141 9.88 -8.53 -3.41
CA PHE A 141 8.54 -8.99 -3.79
C PHE A 141 8.27 -9.00 -5.30
N PRO A 142 8.54 -7.93 -6.08
CA PRO A 142 8.29 -7.92 -7.54
C PRO A 142 9.07 -8.95 -8.34
N ARG A 143 10.13 -9.54 -7.76
CA ARG A 143 11.00 -10.55 -8.39
C ARG A 143 10.62 -11.98 -7.99
N THR A 144 9.74 -12.14 -7.01
CA THR A 144 9.24 -13.46 -6.57
C THR A 144 8.15 -13.97 -7.52
N PRO A 145 7.98 -15.30 -7.67
CA PRO A 145 6.87 -15.86 -8.44
C PRO A 145 5.50 -15.35 -7.98
N GLN A 146 5.28 -15.30 -6.66
CA GLN A 146 4.03 -14.81 -6.06
C GLN A 146 3.77 -13.33 -6.32
N GLY A 147 4.81 -12.49 -6.30
CA GLY A 147 4.68 -11.07 -6.60
C GLY A 147 4.39 -10.81 -8.07
N LEU A 148 5.06 -11.55 -8.98
CA LEU A 148 4.80 -11.48 -10.42
C LEU A 148 3.37 -11.90 -10.76
N GLU A 149 2.90 -13.01 -10.17
CA GLU A 149 1.54 -13.51 -10.37
C GLU A 149 0.48 -12.52 -9.85
N ALA A 150 0.64 -12.06 -8.61
CA ALA A 150 -0.28 -11.11 -8.02
C ALA A 150 -0.33 -9.77 -8.80
N ARG A 151 0.83 -9.27 -9.25
CA ARG A 151 0.89 -8.05 -10.07
C ARG A 151 0.21 -8.25 -11.42
N LYS A 152 0.43 -9.40 -12.08
CA LYS A 152 -0.22 -9.75 -13.34
C LYS A 152 -1.74 -9.80 -13.18
N GLY A 153 -2.24 -10.42 -12.11
CA GLY A 153 -3.68 -10.46 -11.80
C GLY A 153 -4.25 -9.06 -11.60
N TYR A 154 -3.58 -8.25 -10.78
CA TYR A 154 -3.97 -6.86 -10.52
C TYR A 154 -4.02 -6.01 -11.80
N ASP A 155 -2.97 -6.05 -12.63
CA ASP A 155 -2.93 -5.28 -13.88
C ASP A 155 -3.96 -5.78 -14.91
N ALA A 156 -4.27 -7.08 -14.93
CA ALA A 156 -5.33 -7.63 -15.77
C ALA A 156 -6.73 -7.10 -15.39
N VAL A 157 -6.98 -6.90 -14.09
CA VAL A 157 -8.21 -6.24 -13.62
C VAL A 157 -8.23 -4.78 -14.07
N LEU A 158 -7.13 -4.04 -13.93
CA LEU A 158 -7.04 -2.65 -14.39
C LEU A 158 -7.30 -2.49 -15.89
N GLN A 159 -6.85 -3.45 -16.72
CA GLN A 159 -7.17 -3.45 -18.15
C GLN A 159 -8.67 -3.65 -18.41
N LYS A 160 -9.37 -4.44 -17.59
CA LYS A 160 -10.84 -4.56 -17.67
C LYS A 160 -11.53 -3.26 -17.27
N TYR A 161 -11.00 -2.53 -16.27
CA TYR A 161 -11.47 -1.17 -15.94
C TYR A 161 -11.29 -0.21 -17.13
N GLU A 162 -10.15 -0.27 -17.81
CA GLU A 162 -9.90 0.51 -19.02
C GLU A 162 -10.95 0.23 -20.11
N ALA A 163 -11.20 -1.05 -20.41
CA ALA A 163 -12.20 -1.47 -21.39
C ALA A 163 -13.63 -1.04 -20.99
N ALA A 164 -13.95 -1.10 -19.70
CA ALA A 164 -15.23 -0.66 -19.14
C ALA A 164 -15.35 0.87 -19.00
N ARG A 165 -14.32 1.64 -19.37
CA ARG A 165 -14.24 3.10 -19.17
C ARG A 165 -14.51 3.52 -17.72
N ILE A 166 -14.02 2.73 -16.77
CA ILE A 166 -14.01 3.08 -15.36
C ILE A 166 -12.60 3.54 -15.04
N GLN A 167 -12.45 4.75 -14.49
CA GLN A 167 -11.14 5.29 -14.12
C GLN A 167 -10.91 5.10 -12.62
N PRO A 168 -9.94 4.25 -12.22
CA PRO A 168 -9.52 4.18 -10.83
C PRO A 168 -8.75 5.44 -10.43
N VAL A 169 -9.04 5.94 -9.23
CA VAL A 169 -8.35 7.06 -8.59
C VAL A 169 -7.86 6.60 -7.22
N ILE A 170 -6.59 6.82 -6.89
CA ILE A 170 -5.98 6.33 -5.64
C ILE A 170 -5.17 7.42 -4.91
N ALA A 171 -4.89 7.17 -3.64
CA ALA A 171 -3.82 7.88 -2.95
C ALA A 171 -2.45 7.33 -3.37
N GLY A 172 -1.55 8.20 -3.82
CA GLY A 172 -0.20 7.79 -4.23
C GLY A 172 0.73 7.49 -3.05
N HIS A 173 0.46 8.10 -1.90
CA HIS A 173 1.29 8.02 -0.70
C HIS A 173 0.43 7.82 0.55
N ASP A 174 0.95 7.02 1.47
CA ASP A 174 0.43 6.93 2.83
C ASP A 174 0.66 8.23 3.60
N THR A 175 -0.33 8.60 4.39
CA THR A 175 -0.29 9.74 5.33
C THR A 175 -0.73 9.28 6.72
N GLY A 176 -0.63 7.97 6.97
CA GLY A 176 -1.13 7.31 8.16
C GLY A 176 -0.20 7.43 9.38
N PRO A 177 -0.54 6.71 10.46
CA PRO A 177 0.06 6.90 11.78
C PRO A 177 1.57 6.66 11.85
N LEU A 178 2.14 5.87 10.94
CA LEU A 178 3.59 5.65 10.96
C LEU A 178 4.39 6.87 10.51
N VAL A 179 3.82 7.73 9.67
CA VAL A 179 4.46 9.00 9.30
C VAL A 179 4.56 9.92 10.52
N GLU A 180 3.51 9.97 11.32
CA GLU A 180 3.49 10.70 12.60
C GLU A 180 4.51 10.11 13.59
N GLU A 181 4.60 8.78 13.64
CA GLU A 181 5.52 8.08 14.52
C GLU A 181 6.99 8.29 14.14
N CYS A 182 7.33 8.24 12.85
CA CYS A 182 8.66 8.59 12.37
C CYS A 182 9.01 10.04 12.73
N THR A 183 8.05 10.96 12.61
CA THR A 183 8.25 12.36 13.02
C THR A 183 8.52 12.46 14.52
N ARG A 184 7.75 11.74 15.36
CA ARG A 184 7.93 11.69 16.81
C ARG A 184 9.30 11.15 17.22
N LEU A 185 9.81 10.16 16.48
CA LEU A 185 11.09 9.50 16.74
C LEU A 185 12.28 10.17 16.02
N GLY A 186 12.05 11.26 15.27
CA GLY A 186 13.10 11.95 14.51
C GLY A 186 13.66 11.15 13.34
N LEU A 187 12.93 10.17 12.82
CA LEU A 187 13.33 9.36 11.68
C LEU A 187 12.87 9.99 10.37
N PRO A 188 13.70 9.97 9.31
CA PRO A 188 13.31 10.49 8.00
C PRO A 188 12.17 9.64 7.42
N CYS A 189 11.19 10.29 6.81
CA CYS A 189 10.11 9.66 6.06
C CYS A 189 10.28 9.94 4.57
N ASP A 190 11.04 9.08 3.89
CA ASP A 190 11.29 9.25 2.47
C ASP A 190 10.02 9.02 1.64
N LYS A 191 9.99 9.62 0.44
CA LYS A 191 8.85 9.50 -0.47
C LYS A 191 8.57 8.03 -0.81
N ASP A 192 9.61 7.23 -1.04
CA ASP A 192 9.46 5.81 -1.42
C ASP A 192 8.84 4.97 -0.31
N PHE A 193 9.16 5.29 0.96
CA PHE A 193 8.62 4.60 2.13
C PHE A 193 7.08 4.72 2.23
N THR A 194 6.54 5.88 1.84
CA THR A 194 5.10 6.12 1.86
C THR A 194 4.41 5.75 0.55
N ARG A 195 5.17 5.56 -0.54
CA ARG A 195 4.65 5.35 -1.88
C ARG A 195 3.90 4.02 -2.02
N SER A 196 2.72 4.08 -2.63
CA SER A 196 1.87 2.90 -2.82
C SER A 196 2.39 1.98 -3.93
N LEU A 197 2.54 0.68 -3.62
CA LEU A 197 2.79 -0.41 -4.56
C LEU A 197 1.64 -0.60 -5.57
N LEU A 198 0.43 -0.11 -5.23
CA LEU A 198 -0.75 -0.19 -6.08
C LEU A 198 -0.72 0.77 -7.27
N LEU A 199 0.25 1.70 -7.32
CA LEU A 199 0.39 2.61 -8.45
C LEU A 199 0.54 1.82 -9.78
N SER A 200 -0.27 2.22 -10.76
CA SER A 200 -0.27 1.63 -12.09
C SER A 200 -0.62 2.69 -13.16
N PRO A 201 -0.01 2.64 -14.37
CA PRO A 201 -0.26 3.61 -15.45
C PRO A 201 -1.73 3.72 -15.89
N TRP A 202 -2.55 2.73 -15.57
CA TRP A 202 -3.99 2.71 -15.84
C TRP A 202 -4.80 3.58 -14.87
N MET A 203 -4.17 4.07 -13.81
CA MET A 203 -4.82 4.78 -12.71
C MET A 203 -4.45 6.26 -12.71
N LEU A 204 -5.26 7.05 -12.01
CA LEU A 204 -4.90 8.38 -11.55
C LEU A 204 -4.55 8.29 -10.07
N ALA A 205 -3.55 9.05 -9.63
CA ALA A 205 -3.25 9.17 -8.22
C ALA A 205 -3.18 10.62 -7.78
N ILE A 206 -3.43 10.88 -6.50
CA ILE A 206 -2.99 12.12 -5.87
C ILE A 206 -1.52 12.00 -5.46
N SER A 207 -0.75 13.08 -5.61
CA SER A 207 0.64 13.18 -5.15
C SER A 207 0.78 14.15 -3.98
N GLN A 208 1.88 14.03 -3.23
CA GLN A 208 2.25 14.99 -2.19
C GLN A 208 2.91 16.23 -2.82
N SER A 209 3.67 16.05 -3.91
CA SER A 209 4.31 17.14 -4.65
C SER A 209 4.08 17.07 -6.16
N PRO A 210 4.22 18.19 -6.90
CA PRO A 210 3.93 18.24 -8.34
C PRO A 210 4.88 17.43 -9.21
N ASP A 211 6.15 17.34 -8.82
CA ASP A 211 7.23 16.63 -9.51
C ASP A 211 7.05 15.11 -9.55
N GLU A 212 6.09 14.57 -8.80
CA GLU A 212 5.81 13.15 -8.77
C GLU A 212 5.09 12.60 -10.01
N GLY A 213 5.20 11.29 -10.18
CA GLY A 213 4.63 10.56 -11.30
C GLY A 213 5.54 10.56 -12.51
N SER A 214 4.99 10.18 -13.65
CA SER A 214 5.73 10.10 -14.91
C SER A 214 4.82 10.47 -16.08
N LYS A 215 5.35 10.33 -17.30
CA LYS A 215 4.54 10.49 -18.52
C LYS A 215 3.42 9.45 -18.60
N THR A 216 3.60 8.28 -17.99
CA THR A 216 2.65 7.15 -18.03
C THR A 216 1.88 6.98 -16.72
N GLN A 217 2.49 7.29 -15.58
CA GLN A 217 1.85 7.31 -14.27
C GLN A 217 1.43 8.74 -13.91
N VAL A 218 0.17 9.09 -14.15
CA VAL A 218 -0.33 10.44 -13.87
C VAL A 218 -0.62 10.57 -12.36
N MET A 219 0.11 11.46 -11.70
CA MET A 219 -0.12 11.86 -10.32
C MET A 219 -0.44 13.35 -10.27
N VAL A 220 -1.46 13.73 -9.50
CA VAL A 220 -1.99 15.10 -9.46
C VAL A 220 -1.79 15.66 -8.05
N ALA A 221 -1.00 16.73 -7.94
CA ALA A 221 -0.83 17.48 -6.70
C ALA A 221 -1.94 18.54 -6.55
N GLY A 222 -2.30 18.87 -5.30
CA GLY A 222 -3.25 19.95 -4.98
C GLY A 222 -4.70 19.54 -4.80
N LEU A 223 -5.03 18.29 -5.13
CA LEU A 223 -6.36 17.74 -4.89
C LEU A 223 -6.29 16.59 -3.89
N THR A 224 -7.32 16.50 -3.04
CA THR A 224 -7.60 15.31 -2.25
C THR A 224 -8.18 14.20 -3.12
N LEU A 225 -8.11 12.95 -2.64
CA LEU A 225 -8.65 11.79 -3.36
C LEU A 225 -10.15 11.97 -3.73
N PRO A 226 -11.04 12.45 -2.84
CA PRO A 226 -12.42 12.74 -3.20
C PRO A 226 -12.56 13.84 -4.26
N GLN A 227 -11.76 14.91 -4.18
CA GLN A 227 -11.80 16.01 -5.16
C GLN A 227 -11.38 15.55 -6.55
N LEU A 228 -10.32 14.74 -6.65
CA LEU A 228 -9.89 14.17 -7.93
C LEU A 228 -10.93 13.19 -8.49
N GLY A 229 -11.52 12.35 -7.62
CA GLY A 229 -12.61 11.45 -8.01
C GLY A 229 -13.84 12.22 -8.55
N ALA A 230 -14.25 13.28 -7.85
CA ALA A 230 -15.36 14.14 -8.27
C ALA A 230 -15.06 14.86 -9.60
N LEU A 231 -13.84 15.36 -9.78
CA LEU A 231 -13.40 15.97 -11.04
C LEU A 231 -13.52 14.97 -12.20
N VAL A 232 -13.00 13.75 -12.05
CA VAL A 232 -13.09 12.71 -13.09
C VAL A 232 -14.55 12.40 -13.42
N GLY A 233 -15.40 12.22 -12.39
CA GLY A 233 -16.83 12.00 -12.58
C GLY A 233 -17.49 13.15 -13.36
N HIS A 234 -17.16 14.39 -13.03
CA HIS A 234 -17.68 15.56 -13.72
C HIS A 234 -17.19 15.65 -15.18
N LEU A 235 -15.93 15.34 -15.46
CA LEU A 235 -15.41 15.32 -16.83
C LEU A 235 -16.12 14.30 -17.71
N ARG A 236 -16.50 13.14 -17.14
CA ARG A 236 -17.32 12.16 -17.85
C ARG A 236 -18.74 12.62 -18.12
N GLN A 237 -19.34 13.35 -17.17
CA GLN A 237 -20.66 13.95 -17.40
C GLN A 237 -20.61 15.00 -18.51
N LEU A 238 -19.55 15.81 -18.55
CA LEU A 238 -19.34 16.83 -19.58
C LEU A 238 -19.02 16.23 -20.95
N ASN A 239 -18.26 15.14 -20.99
CA ASN A 239 -17.93 14.42 -22.22
C ASN A 239 -17.93 12.89 -21.99
N PRO A 240 -19.06 12.21 -22.23
CA PRO A 240 -19.18 10.76 -22.07
C PRO A 240 -18.30 9.95 -23.03
N LEU A 241 -17.80 10.57 -24.10
CA LEU A 241 -16.96 9.90 -25.11
C LEU A 241 -15.50 9.83 -24.71
N LEU A 242 -15.06 10.53 -23.65
CA LEU A 242 -13.68 10.49 -23.18
C LEU A 242 -13.26 9.07 -22.77
N SER A 243 -12.18 8.60 -23.40
CA SER A 243 -11.46 7.43 -22.92
C SER A 243 -10.68 7.75 -21.65
N ASN A 244 -10.32 6.73 -20.88
CA ASN A 244 -9.48 6.91 -19.70
C ASN A 244 -8.10 7.47 -20.08
N ALA A 245 -7.51 7.04 -21.19
CA ALA A 245 -6.26 7.60 -21.70
C ALA A 245 -6.37 9.10 -22.00
N GLN A 246 -7.49 9.55 -22.59
CA GLN A 246 -7.75 10.97 -22.81
C GLN A 246 -7.95 11.73 -21.50
N LEU A 247 -8.66 11.16 -20.52
CA LEU A 247 -8.80 11.74 -19.18
C LEU A 247 -7.45 11.92 -18.49
N ARG A 248 -6.62 10.87 -18.47
CA ARG A 248 -5.26 10.91 -17.94
C ARG A 248 -4.42 11.99 -18.63
N MET A 249 -4.49 12.09 -19.96
CA MET A 249 -3.77 13.11 -20.71
C MET A 249 -4.29 14.53 -20.44
N LEU A 250 -5.59 14.74 -20.29
CA LEU A 250 -6.17 16.05 -19.94
C LEU A 250 -5.65 16.53 -18.58
N LEU A 251 -5.69 15.66 -17.57
CA LEU A 251 -5.21 15.97 -16.22
C LEU A 251 -3.69 16.15 -16.19
N LEU A 252 -2.96 15.33 -16.93
CA LEU A 252 -1.51 15.45 -17.10
C LEU A 252 -1.12 16.79 -17.73
N ARG A 253 -1.87 17.26 -18.73
CA ARG A 253 -1.64 18.57 -19.36
C ARG A 253 -1.96 19.72 -18.41
N ALA A 254 -3.04 19.63 -17.63
CA ALA A 254 -3.40 20.68 -16.70
C ALA A 254 -2.48 20.77 -15.47
N SER A 255 -1.89 19.64 -15.07
CA SER A 255 -0.82 19.58 -14.07
C SER A 255 0.57 19.88 -14.63
N THR A 256 0.67 20.38 -15.86
CA THR A 256 1.95 20.76 -16.47
C THR A 256 1.89 22.20 -16.97
N ASP A 257 2.84 23.02 -16.56
CA ASP A 257 3.13 24.29 -17.22
C ASP A 257 3.77 24.00 -18.58
N MET A 258 3.00 24.23 -19.65
CA MET A 258 3.46 23.95 -21.02
C MET A 258 4.56 24.90 -21.50
N LYS A 259 4.73 26.08 -20.89
CA LYS A 259 5.79 27.04 -21.25
C LYS A 259 7.12 26.62 -20.64
N LEU A 260 7.08 26.18 -19.38
CA LEU A 260 8.28 25.77 -18.64
C LEU A 260 8.57 24.28 -18.73
N ALA A 261 7.62 23.49 -19.28
CA ALA A 261 7.63 22.03 -19.26
C ALA A 261 7.79 21.44 -17.85
N LEU A 262 7.33 22.18 -16.82
CA LEU A 262 7.41 21.79 -15.41
C LEU A 262 6.05 21.36 -14.89
N ARG A 263 6.04 20.45 -13.92
CA ARG A 263 4.83 20.06 -13.21
C ARG A 263 4.35 21.17 -12.29
N LYS A 264 3.04 21.28 -12.12
CA LYS A 264 2.41 22.23 -11.21
C LYS A 264 1.23 21.62 -10.45
N VAL A 265 0.91 22.25 -9.33
CA VAL A 265 -0.28 21.97 -8.52
C VAL A 265 -1.53 22.27 -9.35
N LEU A 266 -2.53 21.41 -9.26
CA LEU A 266 -3.82 21.63 -9.89
C LEU A 266 -4.72 22.47 -8.96
N GLY A 267 -4.79 23.77 -9.21
CA GLY A 267 -5.67 24.69 -8.50
C GLY A 267 -7.07 24.79 -9.12
N GLN A 268 -7.91 25.66 -8.56
CA GLN A 268 -9.27 25.87 -9.05
C GLN A 268 -9.29 26.35 -10.51
N GLN A 269 -8.37 27.23 -10.89
CA GLN A 269 -8.28 27.73 -12.27
C GLN A 269 -7.94 26.61 -13.25
N GLU A 270 -7.00 25.73 -12.92
CA GLU A 270 -6.66 24.55 -13.73
C GLU A 270 -7.86 23.60 -13.85
N VAL A 271 -8.61 23.40 -12.76
CA VAL A 271 -9.82 22.56 -12.77
C VAL A 271 -10.84 23.11 -13.77
N GLU A 272 -11.12 24.42 -13.74
CA GLU A 272 -12.05 25.07 -14.67
C GLU A 272 -11.57 24.96 -16.12
N GLN A 273 -10.27 25.12 -16.37
CA GLN A 273 -9.67 24.94 -17.70
C GLN A 273 -9.83 23.51 -18.23
N VAL A 274 -9.61 22.49 -17.39
CA VAL A 274 -9.81 21.08 -17.78
C VAL A 274 -11.26 20.81 -18.15
N GLN A 275 -12.20 21.34 -17.38
CA GLN A 275 -13.63 21.18 -17.66
C GLN A 275 -14.03 21.88 -18.97
N ALA A 276 -13.54 23.10 -19.21
CA ALA A 276 -13.78 23.81 -20.46
C ALA A 276 -13.23 23.04 -21.67
N LEU A 277 -12.01 22.49 -21.55
CA LEU A 277 -11.38 21.70 -22.61
C LEU A 277 -12.16 20.40 -22.88
N ALA A 278 -12.67 19.72 -21.86
CA ALA A 278 -13.50 18.52 -22.04
C ALA A 278 -14.77 18.82 -22.85
N ARG A 279 -15.44 19.97 -22.59
CA ARG A 279 -16.61 20.42 -23.38
C ARG A 279 -16.24 20.75 -24.82
N GLN A 280 -15.10 21.41 -25.04
CA GLN A 280 -14.62 21.72 -26.38
C GLN A 280 -14.31 20.46 -27.19
N LEU A 281 -13.68 19.46 -26.57
CA LEU A 281 -13.41 18.17 -27.20
C LEU A 281 -14.69 17.45 -27.62
N LEU A 282 -15.74 17.48 -26.78
CA LEU A 282 -17.03 16.88 -27.16
C LEU A 282 -17.61 17.55 -28.41
N ARG A 283 -17.56 18.89 -28.49
CA ARG A 283 -18.04 19.64 -29.65
C ARG A 283 -17.28 19.24 -30.93
N LEU A 284 -15.95 19.12 -30.84
CA LEU A 284 -15.12 18.70 -31.98
C LEU A 284 -15.44 17.26 -32.41
N GLN A 285 -15.61 16.34 -31.46
CA GLN A 285 -15.98 14.95 -31.73
C GLN A 285 -17.38 14.85 -32.38
N ALA A 286 -18.34 15.65 -31.90
CA ALA A 286 -19.68 15.72 -32.49
C ALA A 286 -19.63 16.24 -33.93
N VAL A 287 -18.82 17.26 -34.22
CA VAL A 287 -18.63 17.78 -35.58
C VAL A 287 -18.00 16.72 -36.50
N GLN A 288 -17.01 15.96 -36.02
CA GLN A 288 -16.42 14.87 -36.80
C GLN A 288 -17.46 13.79 -37.17
N HIS A 289 -18.42 13.50 -36.29
CA HIS A 289 -19.51 12.57 -36.58
C HIS A 289 -20.59 13.10 -37.52
N LEU A 290 -20.59 14.41 -37.83
CA LEU A 290 -21.54 15.03 -38.76
C LEU A 290 -20.96 15.21 -40.18
N ILE A 291 -19.64 15.08 -40.34
CA ILE A 291 -18.92 15.27 -41.62
C ILE A 291 -18.61 13.93 -42.31
N VAL A 292 -18.79 12.81 -41.60
CA VAL A 292 -18.69 11.43 -42.14
C VAL A 292 -20.09 10.91 -42.42
#